data_AF-A0A803LKV0-F1
#
_entry.id   AF-A0A803LKV0-F1
#
_cell.length_a   1.000
_cell.length_b   1.000
_cell.length_c   1.000
_cell.angle_alpha   90.00
_cell.angle_beta   90.00
_cell.angle_gamma   90.00
#
_symmetry.space_group_name_H-M   'P 1'
#
loop_
_entity.id
_entity.type
_entity.pdbx_description
1 polymer ?
#
loop_
_entity_poly.entity_id
_entity_poly.type
_entity_poly.pdbx_seq_one_letter_code
_entity_poly.pdbx_strand_id
1 'polypeptide(L)'
;MKLFDAHCHLQDPRILSLTPRLINTSLESGIDYFVVNGVSEKDWDSVKQMSESYPSVVPSFGVHPWFVPERTADWFTVLKQYFESTPCAAVGEIGLDKGFRGKETDFDVQILDVMKEVGPFPDGVILHSYLGSAEMVPELARLGAYFSFSGHLMPMESQKARKLLKVVPSDRILLETDAPDALPKFNVELTTLYFDD
;
A
#
# COMPACT_ATOMS: atom_id res chain seq x y z
N MET A 1 6.25 -19.58 -8.24
CA MET A 1 5.10 -18.92 -7.58
C MET A 1 4.99 -17.55 -8.20
N LYS A 2 3.79 -17.10 -8.58
CA LYS A 2 3.56 -15.75 -9.09
C LYS A 2 3.19 -14.86 -7.91
N LEU A 3 3.90 -13.76 -7.73
CA LEU A 3 3.67 -12.77 -6.69
C LEU A 3 3.28 -11.43 -7.30
N PHE A 4 2.60 -10.62 -6.49
CA PHE A 4 2.20 -9.27 -6.83
C PHE A 4 2.76 -8.37 -5.73
N ASP A 5 3.46 -7.32 -6.10
CA ASP A 5 3.84 -6.27 -5.17
C ASP A 5 2.67 -5.29 -5.06
N ALA A 6 1.89 -5.41 -3.97
CA ALA A 6 0.64 -4.70 -3.80
C ALA A 6 0.82 -3.19 -3.51
N HIS A 7 2.05 -2.73 -3.23
CA HIS A 7 2.32 -1.32 -2.93
C HIS A 7 3.82 -0.99 -3.07
N CYS A 8 4.17 -0.11 -4.00
CA CYS A 8 5.52 0.47 -4.09
C CYS A 8 5.53 1.85 -4.75
N HIS A 9 6.68 2.53 -4.68
CA HIS A 9 6.92 3.86 -5.23
C HIS A 9 8.09 3.83 -6.22
N LEU A 10 7.96 3.06 -7.31
CA LEU A 10 9.00 2.93 -8.32
C LEU A 10 9.32 4.24 -9.07
N GLN A 11 8.42 5.23 -9.00
CA GLN A 11 8.65 6.58 -9.52
C GLN A 11 9.51 7.45 -8.59
N ASP A 12 9.82 6.99 -7.38
CA ASP A 12 10.56 7.77 -6.38
C ASP A 12 11.95 8.18 -6.91
N PRO A 13 12.34 9.46 -6.83
CA PRO A 13 13.63 9.94 -7.35
C PRO A 13 14.87 9.21 -6.81
N ARG A 14 14.80 8.62 -5.61
CA ARG A 14 15.89 7.85 -4.98
C ARG A 14 16.22 6.60 -5.77
N ILE A 15 15.24 6.01 -6.47
CA ILE A 15 15.38 4.74 -7.20
C ILE A 15 14.98 4.82 -8.67
N LEU A 16 14.45 5.95 -9.16
CA LEU A 16 13.93 6.12 -10.52
C LEU A 16 14.90 5.66 -11.63
N SER A 17 16.19 5.95 -11.48
CA SER A 17 17.22 5.54 -12.45
C SER A 17 17.46 4.03 -12.49
N LEU A 18 17.07 3.31 -11.45
CA LEU A 18 17.19 1.86 -11.31
C LEU A 18 15.90 1.14 -11.70
N THR A 19 14.77 1.84 -11.78
CA THR A 19 13.43 1.27 -12.01
C THR A 19 13.35 0.29 -13.19
N PRO A 20 13.92 0.56 -14.38
CA PRO A 20 13.89 -0.42 -15.48
C PRO A 20 14.54 -1.76 -15.09
N ARG A 21 15.66 -1.71 -14.36
CA ARG A 21 16.36 -2.90 -13.88
C ARG A 21 15.59 -3.59 -12.76
N LEU A 22 15.01 -2.82 -11.83
CA LEU A 22 14.21 -3.35 -10.73
C LEU A 22 13.00 -4.12 -11.27
N ILE A 23 12.23 -3.54 -12.19
CA ILE A 23 11.08 -4.21 -12.81
C ILE A 23 11.52 -5.50 -13.50
N ASN A 24 12.55 -5.47 -14.35
CA ASN A 24 13.00 -6.66 -15.06
C ASN A 24 13.46 -7.78 -14.11
N THR A 25 14.27 -7.42 -13.10
CA THR A 25 14.78 -8.40 -12.12
C THR A 25 13.64 -9.01 -11.30
N SER A 26 12.65 -8.20 -10.93
CA SER A 26 11.48 -8.66 -10.18
C SER A 26 10.60 -9.60 -11.00
N LEU A 27 10.36 -9.28 -12.29
CA LEU A 27 9.65 -10.17 -13.23
C LEU A 27 10.37 -11.51 -13.39
N GLU A 28 11.69 -11.50 -13.60
CA GLU A 28 12.52 -12.72 -13.69
C GLU A 28 12.48 -13.56 -12.39
N SER A 29 12.21 -12.92 -11.25
CA SER A 29 12.09 -13.55 -9.94
C SER A 29 10.66 -14.03 -9.62
N GLY A 30 9.69 -13.81 -10.51
CA GLY A 30 8.30 -14.23 -10.37
C GLY A 30 7.37 -13.24 -9.67
N ILE A 31 7.77 -11.96 -9.54
CA ILE A 31 6.87 -10.86 -9.17
C ILE A 31 6.29 -10.30 -10.48
N ASP A 32 5.06 -10.68 -10.80
CA ASP A 32 4.46 -10.43 -12.11
C ASP A 32 3.89 -9.01 -12.26
N TYR A 33 3.47 -8.38 -11.17
CA TYR A 33 2.84 -7.06 -11.17
C TYR A 33 3.22 -6.21 -9.96
N PHE A 34 3.10 -4.89 -10.14
CA PHE A 34 3.41 -3.85 -9.15
C PHE A 34 2.28 -2.82 -9.13
N VAL A 35 1.71 -2.53 -7.96
CA VAL A 35 0.88 -1.34 -7.79
C VAL A 35 1.78 -0.17 -7.45
N VAL A 36 1.91 0.77 -8.37
CA VAL A 36 2.78 1.94 -8.21
C VAL A 36 1.95 3.14 -7.79
N ASN A 37 2.21 3.65 -6.58
CA ASN A 37 1.35 4.62 -5.92
C ASN A 37 1.88 6.04 -6.05
N GLY A 38 1.13 6.88 -6.77
CA GLY A 38 1.33 8.32 -6.78
C GLY A 38 0.85 8.94 -5.48
N VAL A 39 1.62 9.88 -4.93
CA VAL A 39 1.35 10.48 -3.62
C VAL A 39 0.87 11.93 -3.71
N SER A 40 1.02 12.59 -4.87
CA SER A 40 0.59 13.97 -5.07
C SER A 40 0.45 14.35 -6.54
N GLU A 41 -0.12 15.53 -6.84
CA GLU A 41 -0.19 16.06 -8.21
C GLU A 41 1.17 16.10 -8.94
N LYS A 42 2.28 16.12 -8.21
CA LYS A 42 3.64 16.25 -8.75
C LYS A 42 4.17 14.96 -9.38
N ASP A 43 3.66 13.79 -9.00
CA ASP A 43 4.23 12.50 -9.42
C ASP A 43 3.26 11.62 -10.23
N TRP A 44 1.99 11.99 -10.34
CA TRP A 44 0.99 11.25 -11.14
C TRP A 44 1.40 11.06 -12.59
N ASP A 45 2.02 12.06 -13.23
CA ASP A 45 2.49 11.93 -14.62
C ASP A 45 3.59 10.85 -14.75
N SER A 46 4.50 10.78 -13.77
CA SER A 46 5.54 9.75 -13.76
C SER A 46 4.97 8.36 -13.54
N VAL A 47 3.98 8.21 -12.66
CA VAL A 47 3.27 6.94 -12.43
C VAL A 47 2.51 6.51 -13.68
N LYS A 48 1.81 7.44 -14.33
CA LYS A 48 1.07 7.18 -15.57
C LYS A 48 2.03 6.71 -16.68
N GLN A 49 3.08 7.47 -16.97
CA GLN A 49 4.07 7.10 -18.00
C GLN A 49 4.72 5.74 -17.72
N MET A 50 4.94 5.42 -16.44
CA MET A 50 5.45 4.11 -16.04
C MET A 50 4.47 2.99 -16.39
N SER A 51 3.17 3.16 -16.12
CA SER A 51 2.15 2.17 -16.50
C SER A 51 2.01 2.00 -18.03
N GLU A 52 2.23 3.07 -18.79
CA GLU A 52 2.22 3.01 -20.27
C GLU A 52 3.46 2.26 -20.81
N SER A 53 4.59 2.36 -20.10
CA SER A 53 5.86 1.73 -20.48
C SER A 53 5.96 0.27 -20.05
N TYR A 54 5.32 -0.09 -18.94
CA TYR A 54 5.43 -1.41 -18.31
C TYR A 54 4.03 -2.00 -18.05
N PRO A 55 3.57 -2.99 -18.85
CA PRO A 55 2.27 -3.63 -18.64
C PRO A 55 2.10 -4.36 -17.29
N SER A 56 3.19 -4.59 -16.57
CA SER A 56 3.20 -5.13 -15.20
C SER A 56 2.91 -4.08 -14.12
N VAL A 57 2.82 -2.80 -14.49
CA VAL A 57 2.53 -1.71 -13.55
C VAL A 57 1.04 -1.39 -13.58
N VAL A 58 0.41 -1.48 -12.40
CA VAL A 58 -0.92 -0.95 -12.14
C VAL A 58 -0.74 0.45 -11.52
N PRO A 59 -1.12 1.53 -12.21
CA PRO A 59 -0.97 2.88 -11.67
C PRO A 59 -2.01 3.14 -10.59
N SER A 60 -1.66 3.96 -9.61
CA SER A 60 -2.58 4.39 -8.55
C SER A 60 -2.41 5.90 -8.35
N PHE A 61 -3.53 6.64 -8.34
CA PHE A 61 -3.53 8.11 -8.17
C PHE A 61 -4.32 8.56 -6.94
N GLY A 62 -3.69 9.43 -6.15
CA GLY A 62 -4.19 9.88 -4.86
C GLY A 62 -3.34 10.99 -4.29
N VAL A 63 -3.86 11.62 -3.23
CA VAL A 63 -3.12 12.60 -2.43
C VAL A 63 -2.87 11.99 -1.06
N HIS A 64 -1.63 11.60 -0.82
CA HIS A 64 -1.20 11.07 0.46
C HIS A 64 -1.39 12.15 1.55
N PRO A 65 -1.77 11.80 2.80
CA PRO A 65 -2.06 12.76 3.86
C PRO A 65 -1.00 13.84 4.08
N TRP A 66 0.27 13.53 3.86
CA TRP A 66 1.39 14.48 4.00
C TRP A 66 1.34 15.62 2.97
N PHE A 67 0.84 15.36 1.77
CA PHE A 67 0.81 16.33 0.67
C PHE A 67 -0.54 17.05 0.53
N VAL A 68 -1.53 16.74 1.38
CA VAL A 68 -2.81 17.45 1.43
C VAL A 68 -2.66 18.97 1.58
N PRO A 69 -1.71 19.51 2.38
CA PRO A 69 -1.49 20.95 2.46
C PRO A 69 -0.95 21.58 1.17
N GLU A 70 -0.34 20.80 0.28
CA GLU A 70 0.30 21.27 -0.96
C GLU A 70 -0.62 21.20 -2.19
N ARG A 71 -1.81 20.61 -2.05
CA ARG A 71 -2.75 20.45 -3.16
C ARG A 71 -3.16 21.80 -3.75
N THR A 72 -3.27 21.85 -5.07
CA THR A 72 -3.77 23.03 -5.77
C THR A 72 -5.28 23.20 -5.52
N ALA A 73 -5.84 24.35 -5.90
CA ALA A 73 -7.29 24.55 -5.83
C ALA A 73 -8.07 23.57 -6.75
N ASP A 74 -7.46 23.18 -7.86
CA ASP A 74 -8.07 22.37 -8.92
C ASP A 74 -7.70 20.88 -8.85
N TRP A 75 -6.95 20.45 -7.83
CA TRP A 75 -6.41 19.09 -7.68
C TRP A 75 -7.42 17.97 -7.96
N PHE A 76 -8.67 18.14 -7.51
CA PHE A 76 -9.71 17.11 -7.67
C PHE A 76 -10.21 17.01 -9.11
N THR A 77 -10.27 18.14 -9.82
CA THR A 77 -10.57 18.17 -11.26
C THR A 77 -9.44 17.49 -12.04
N VAL A 78 -8.19 17.77 -11.68
CA VAL A 78 -7.02 17.13 -12.29
C VAL A 78 -7.03 15.63 -12.02
N LEU A 79 -7.29 15.19 -10.80
CA LEU A 79 -7.37 13.77 -10.44
C LEU A 79 -8.41 13.02 -11.28
N LYS A 80 -9.59 13.62 -11.52
CA LYS A 80 -10.62 13.03 -12.40
C LYS A 80 -10.12 12.84 -13.83
N GLN A 81 -9.37 13.80 -14.38
CA GLN A 81 -8.79 13.69 -15.72
C GLN A 81 -7.77 12.55 -15.83
N TYR A 82 -7.03 12.27 -14.75
CA TYR A 82 -6.13 11.11 -14.70
C TYR A 82 -6.90 9.78 -14.76
N PHE A 83 -8.01 9.66 -14.03
CA PHE A 83 -8.87 8.47 -14.11
C PHE A 83 -9.58 8.32 -15.46
N GLU A 84 -10.04 9.42 -16.06
CA GLU A 84 -10.62 9.40 -17.41
C GLU A 84 -9.61 8.95 -18.47
N SER A 85 -8.36 9.38 -18.37
CA SER A 85 -7.30 9.02 -19.31
C SER A 85 -6.59 7.69 -18.99
N THR A 86 -6.79 7.14 -17.79
CA THR A 86 -6.14 5.91 -17.31
C THR A 86 -7.16 5.01 -16.59
N PRO A 87 -8.11 4.37 -17.30
CA PRO A 87 -9.23 3.66 -16.67
C PRO A 87 -8.83 2.42 -15.84
N CYS A 88 -7.61 1.92 -15.97
CA CYS A 88 -7.08 0.81 -15.16
C CYS A 88 -6.46 1.27 -13.83
N ALA A 89 -6.41 2.58 -13.58
CA ALA A 89 -5.78 3.11 -12.37
C ALA A 89 -6.61 2.83 -11.11
N ALA A 90 -5.92 2.49 -10.03
CA ALA A 90 -6.50 2.42 -8.69
C ALA A 90 -6.55 3.81 -8.03
N VAL A 91 -7.36 3.92 -6.97
CA VAL A 91 -7.36 5.09 -6.09
C VAL A 91 -6.33 4.89 -4.99
N GLY A 92 -5.33 5.77 -4.92
CA GLY A 92 -4.26 5.70 -3.91
C GLY A 92 -3.00 6.47 -4.34
N GLU A 93 -2.12 6.87 -3.44
CA GLU A 93 -2.21 6.66 -2.00
C GLU A 93 -3.07 7.75 -1.36
N ILE A 94 -4.04 7.33 -0.54
CA ILE A 94 -4.92 8.20 0.24
C ILE A 94 -5.10 7.58 1.63
N GLY A 95 -5.52 8.37 2.61
CA GLY A 95 -5.91 7.81 3.89
C GLY A 95 -5.75 8.79 5.04
N LEU A 96 -5.31 8.26 6.17
CA LEU A 96 -4.98 8.99 7.37
C LEU A 96 -3.53 8.65 7.74
N ASP A 97 -2.83 9.59 8.36
CA ASP A 97 -1.54 9.33 9.01
C ASP A 97 -1.55 9.99 10.39
N LYS A 98 -0.76 9.46 11.33
CA LYS A 98 -0.55 9.88 12.73
C LYS A 98 0.06 11.29 12.86
N GLY A 99 -0.20 12.17 11.90
CA GLY A 99 0.15 13.58 11.94
C GLY A 99 -0.42 14.30 13.17
N PHE A 100 -0.02 15.55 13.36
CA PHE A 100 -0.22 16.32 14.60
C PHE A 100 -1.67 16.34 15.13
N ARG A 101 -2.68 16.19 14.25
CA ARG A 101 -4.12 16.16 14.60
C ARG A 101 -4.68 14.77 14.93
N GLY A 102 -3.98 13.69 14.59
CA GLY A 102 -4.43 12.31 14.80
C GLY A 102 -4.10 11.72 16.17
N LYS A 103 -3.56 12.52 17.10
CA LYS A 103 -3.08 12.05 18.42
C LYS A 103 -4.17 11.91 19.48
N GLU A 104 -5.31 12.58 19.31
CA GLU A 104 -6.37 12.66 20.33
C GLU A 104 -7.32 11.45 20.28
N THR A 105 -7.36 10.75 19.15
CA THR A 105 -8.20 9.56 18.93
C THR A 105 -7.33 8.42 18.44
N ASP A 106 -7.56 7.21 18.94
CA ASP A 106 -6.85 6.02 18.48
C ASP A 106 -6.96 5.88 16.94
N PHE A 107 -5.82 5.63 16.28
CA PHE A 107 -5.74 5.63 14.82
C PHE A 107 -6.58 4.50 14.20
N ASP A 108 -6.66 3.34 14.87
CA ASP A 108 -7.44 2.22 14.37
C ASP A 108 -8.95 2.53 14.42
N VAL A 109 -9.39 3.30 15.43
CA VAL A 109 -10.77 3.79 15.55
C VAL A 109 -11.11 4.75 14.41
N GLN A 110 -10.20 5.67 14.07
CA GLN A 110 -10.42 6.61 12.97
C GLN A 110 -10.60 5.89 11.63
N ILE A 111 -9.77 4.89 11.34
CA ILE A 111 -9.89 4.09 10.11
C ILE A 111 -11.23 3.35 10.10
N LEU A 112 -11.63 2.74 11.21
CA LEU A 112 -12.89 2.02 11.30
C LEU A 112 -14.10 2.93 11.06
N ASP A 113 -14.10 4.12 11.65
CA ASP A 113 -15.19 5.09 11.48
C ASP A 113 -15.29 5.55 10.04
N VAL A 114 -14.16 5.90 9.39
CA VAL A 114 -14.13 6.25 7.97
C VAL A 114 -14.65 5.10 7.10
N MET A 115 -14.23 3.87 7.35
CA MET A 115 -14.70 2.71 6.59
C MET A 115 -16.20 2.43 6.76
N LYS A 116 -16.77 2.75 7.92
CA LYS A 116 -18.22 2.63 8.17
C LYS A 116 -19.03 3.77 7.55
N GLU A 117 -18.48 4.99 7.55
CA GLU A 117 -19.17 6.19 7.04
C GLU A 117 -19.12 6.30 5.51
N VAL A 118 -17.98 5.95 4.91
CA VAL A 118 -17.73 6.12 3.46
C VAL A 118 -17.91 4.82 2.69
N GLY A 119 -17.65 3.68 3.33
CA GLY A 119 -17.77 2.36 2.70
C GLY A 119 -19.21 1.83 2.63
N PRO A 120 -19.41 0.60 2.13
CA PRO A 120 -18.38 -0.29 1.59
C PRO A 120 -17.88 0.15 0.21
N PHE A 121 -16.59 -0.01 -0.05
CA PHE A 121 -16.01 0.20 -1.37
C PHE A 121 -16.29 -1.04 -2.25
N PRO A 122 -16.82 -0.89 -3.47
CA PRO A 122 -17.22 -2.02 -4.32
C PRO A 122 -16.11 -3.05 -4.55
N ASP A 123 -14.87 -2.58 -4.75
CA ASP A 123 -13.70 -3.42 -5.03
C ASP A 123 -12.84 -3.70 -3.77
N GLY A 124 -13.33 -3.28 -2.60
CA GLY A 124 -12.59 -3.36 -1.34
C GLY A 124 -11.57 -2.22 -1.16
N VAL A 125 -10.74 -2.36 -0.12
CA VAL A 125 -9.67 -1.41 0.21
C VAL A 125 -8.43 -2.17 0.66
N ILE A 126 -7.26 -1.75 0.21
CA ILE A 126 -5.98 -2.26 0.71
C ILE A 126 -5.53 -1.35 1.85
N LEU A 127 -5.40 -1.92 3.06
CA LEU A 127 -4.71 -1.27 4.16
C LEU A 127 -3.22 -1.59 4.01
N HIS A 128 -2.51 -0.71 3.33
CA HIS A 128 -1.08 -0.90 3.06
C HIS A 128 -0.25 -0.87 4.36
N SER A 129 0.83 -1.63 4.37
CA SER A 129 1.81 -1.70 5.45
C SER A 129 1.15 -1.88 6.84
N TYR A 130 0.20 -2.82 6.95
CA TYR A 130 -0.66 -2.92 8.13
C TYR A 130 0.12 -3.34 9.39
N LEU A 131 0.20 -2.43 10.36
CA LEU A 131 0.81 -2.64 11.69
C LEU A 131 -0.15 -2.35 12.84
N GLY A 132 -1.45 -2.26 12.55
CA GLY A 132 -2.52 -2.03 13.51
C GLY A 132 -2.75 -3.21 14.46
N SER A 133 -3.77 -3.07 15.31
CA SER A 133 -4.11 -4.11 16.29
C SER A 133 -4.80 -5.32 15.64
N ALA A 134 -4.46 -6.54 16.09
CA ALA A 134 -5.07 -7.77 15.59
C ALA A 134 -6.58 -7.83 15.87
N GLU A 135 -7.03 -7.14 16.91
CA GLU A 135 -8.41 -7.00 17.35
C GLU A 135 -9.30 -6.32 16.30
N MET A 136 -8.74 -5.47 15.44
CA MET A 136 -9.49 -4.68 14.45
C MET A 136 -9.69 -5.44 13.14
N VAL A 137 -8.82 -6.41 12.86
CA VAL A 137 -8.80 -7.18 11.62
C VAL A 137 -10.17 -7.80 11.28
N PRO A 138 -10.90 -8.47 12.18
CA PRO A 138 -12.17 -9.11 11.82
C PRO A 138 -13.21 -8.12 11.29
N GLU A 139 -13.32 -6.94 11.91
CA GLU A 139 -14.28 -5.93 11.52
C GLU A 139 -13.85 -5.21 10.23
N LEU A 140 -12.56 -4.87 10.11
CA LEU A 140 -12.02 -4.28 8.88
C LEU A 140 -12.17 -5.24 7.69
N ALA A 141 -11.91 -6.54 7.88
CA ALA A 141 -12.13 -7.56 6.86
C ALA A 141 -13.60 -7.68 6.46
N ARG A 142 -14.53 -7.61 7.43
CA ARG A 142 -15.99 -7.60 7.17
C ARG A 142 -16.41 -6.39 6.34
N LEU A 143 -15.72 -5.26 6.49
CA LEU A 143 -15.93 -4.04 5.72
C LEU A 143 -15.18 -4.03 4.36
N GLY A 144 -14.56 -5.14 3.97
CA GLY A 144 -13.93 -5.30 2.66
C GLY A 144 -12.43 -5.02 2.62
N ALA A 145 -11.76 -4.90 3.78
CA ALA A 145 -10.32 -4.68 3.82
C ALA A 145 -9.52 -5.91 3.34
N TYR A 146 -8.44 -5.63 2.62
CA TYR A 146 -7.27 -6.45 2.41
C TYR A 146 -6.10 -5.86 3.21
N PHE A 147 -5.17 -6.70 3.63
CA PHE A 147 -4.04 -6.29 4.48
C PHE A 147 -2.75 -6.69 3.78
N SER A 148 -1.95 -5.72 3.38
CA SER A 148 -0.60 -5.98 2.88
C SER A 148 0.44 -5.79 3.97
N PHE A 149 1.51 -6.58 3.87
CA PHE A 149 2.61 -6.59 4.82
C PHE A 149 3.93 -6.35 4.09
N SER A 150 4.66 -5.34 4.55
CA SER A 150 5.98 -4.94 4.04
C SER A 150 7.11 -5.37 4.98
N GLY A 151 8.34 -4.99 4.66
CA GLY A 151 9.49 -5.14 5.56
C GLY A 151 9.32 -4.41 6.91
N HIS A 152 8.37 -3.47 7.03
CA HIS A 152 8.04 -2.82 8.30
C HIS A 152 7.40 -3.75 9.34
N LEU A 153 6.90 -4.92 8.94
CA LEU A 153 6.42 -5.93 9.89
C LEU A 153 7.59 -6.60 10.64
N MET A 154 8.78 -6.72 10.02
CA MET A 154 9.89 -7.51 10.56
C MET A 154 10.42 -7.07 11.94
N PRO A 155 10.47 -5.77 12.28
CA PRO A 155 10.85 -5.33 13.62
C PRO A 155 9.79 -5.56 14.70
N MET A 156 8.57 -5.98 14.33
CA MET A 156 7.49 -6.25 15.28
C MET A 156 7.86 -7.44 16.18
N GLU A 157 7.51 -7.36 17.45
CA GLU A 157 7.67 -8.47 18.40
C GLU A 157 6.95 -9.73 17.85
N SER A 158 7.63 -10.88 17.91
CA SER A 158 7.22 -12.09 17.19
C SER A 158 5.86 -12.64 17.63
N GLN A 159 5.52 -12.60 18.92
CA GLN A 159 4.20 -13.04 19.39
C GLN A 159 3.10 -12.11 18.87
N LYS A 160 3.34 -10.79 18.86
CA LYS A 160 2.42 -9.81 18.28
C LYS A 160 2.23 -10.03 16.78
N ALA A 161 3.32 -10.21 16.03
CA ALA A 161 3.26 -10.46 14.59
C ALA A 161 2.51 -11.76 14.27
N ARG A 162 2.80 -12.85 14.99
CA ARG A 162 2.08 -14.13 14.84
C ARG A 162 0.59 -13.99 15.16
N LYS A 163 0.24 -13.28 16.24
CA LYS A 163 -1.17 -13.04 16.59
C LYS A 163 -1.88 -12.27 15.49
N LEU A 164 -1.27 -11.20 14.97
CA LEU A 164 -1.82 -10.41 13.87
C LEU A 164 -2.06 -11.28 12.63
N LEU A 165 -1.01 -11.94 12.14
CA LEU A 165 -1.11 -12.72 10.91
C LEU A 165 -2.09 -13.91 11.02
N LYS A 166 -2.25 -14.52 12.21
CA LYS A 166 -3.23 -15.60 12.43
C LYS A 166 -4.69 -15.14 12.33
N VAL A 167 -4.97 -13.86 12.59
CA VAL A 167 -6.35 -13.33 12.58
C VAL A 167 -6.76 -12.86 11.18
N VAL A 168 -5.80 -12.52 10.31
CA VAL A 168 -6.08 -12.07 8.95
C VAL A 168 -6.54 -13.26 8.10
N PRO A 169 -7.73 -13.19 7.45
CA PRO A 169 -8.16 -14.23 6.53
C PRO A 169 -7.14 -14.42 5.41
N SER A 170 -6.79 -15.67 5.10
CA SER A 170 -5.72 -15.99 4.14
C SER A 170 -5.99 -15.47 2.72
N ASP A 171 -7.26 -15.32 2.34
CA ASP A 171 -7.71 -14.75 1.07
C ASP A 171 -7.68 -13.21 1.05
N ARG A 172 -7.27 -12.57 2.15
CA ARG A 172 -7.15 -11.12 2.32
C ARG A 172 -5.74 -10.66 2.66
N ILE A 173 -4.76 -11.56 2.64
CA ILE A 173 -3.35 -11.25 2.83
C ILE A 173 -2.73 -10.88 1.49
N LEU A 174 -2.05 -9.75 1.46
CA LEU A 174 -1.25 -9.29 0.34
C LEU A 174 0.22 -9.12 0.79
N LEU A 175 1.14 -9.17 -0.17
CA LEU A 175 2.54 -8.88 0.04
C LEU A 175 2.89 -7.58 -0.68
N GLU A 176 3.75 -6.78 -0.09
CA GLU A 176 4.24 -5.55 -0.71
C GLU A 176 5.69 -5.30 -0.31
N THR A 177 6.37 -4.46 -1.09
CA THR A 177 7.72 -4.02 -0.76
C THR A 177 7.73 -2.66 -0.08
N ASP A 178 6.73 -1.81 -0.35
CA ASP A 178 6.71 -0.40 0.04
C ASP A 178 8.05 0.28 -0.30
N ALA A 179 8.63 -0.13 -1.44
CA ALA A 179 9.94 0.32 -1.87
C ALA A 179 9.87 1.80 -2.27
N PRO A 180 10.89 2.60 -1.92
CA PRO A 180 12.18 2.18 -1.35
C PRO A 180 12.25 2.18 0.20
N ASP A 181 11.15 2.39 0.92
CA ASP A 181 11.16 2.71 2.35
C ASP A 181 11.17 1.49 3.28
N ALA A 182 10.46 0.42 2.95
CA ALA A 182 10.33 -0.76 3.84
C ALA A 182 11.35 -1.88 3.56
N LEU A 183 12.65 -1.53 3.50
CA LEU A 183 13.70 -2.52 3.28
C LEU A 183 13.65 -3.65 4.33
N PRO A 184 13.54 -4.93 3.92
CA PRO A 184 13.53 -6.06 4.85
C PRO A 184 14.76 -6.08 5.75
N LYS A 185 14.56 -6.22 7.06
CA LYS A 185 15.66 -6.37 8.03
C LYS A 185 15.93 -7.84 8.26
N PHE A 186 17.05 -8.33 7.73
CA PHE A 186 17.52 -9.68 8.01
C PHE A 186 18.33 -9.68 9.30
N ASN A 187 17.72 -10.09 10.42
CA ASN A 187 18.52 -10.68 11.50
C ASN A 187 18.94 -12.08 11.04
N VAL A 188 20.23 -12.39 11.14
CA VAL A 188 20.87 -13.61 10.59
C VAL A 188 20.38 -14.92 11.24
N GLU A 189 19.45 -14.84 12.20
CA GLU A 189 18.73 -16.00 12.74
C GLU A 189 17.32 -16.06 12.16
N LEU A 190 17.17 -16.75 11.02
CA LEU A 190 15.89 -17.18 10.47
C LEU A 190 15.21 -18.17 11.43
N THR A 191 14.74 -17.70 12.59
CA THR A 191 13.65 -18.35 13.32
C THR A 191 12.37 -17.93 12.62
N THR A 192 12.14 -18.63 11.52
CA THR A 192 10.96 -18.63 10.68
C THR A 192 9.67 -18.40 11.47
N LEU A 193 8.85 -17.46 10.98
CA LEU A 193 7.43 -17.32 11.32
C LEU A 193 6.64 -18.52 10.76
N TYR A 194 7.12 -19.76 10.93
CA TYR A 194 6.32 -20.93 10.64
C TYR A 194 5.10 -20.90 11.56
N PHE A 195 3.92 -20.85 10.96
CA PHE A 195 2.70 -21.26 11.63
C PHE A 195 2.89 -22.75 11.89
N ASP A 196 3.14 -23.12 13.14
CA ASP A 196 2.97 -24.51 13.54
C ASP A 196 1.47 -24.81 13.39
N ASP A 197 1.16 -25.83 12.59
CA ASP A 197 -0.19 -26.36 12.30
C ASP A 197 -0.97 -26.68 13.59
#